data_AF-A0A977L699-F1
#
_entry.id   AF-A0A977L699-F1
#
_cell.length_a   1.000
_cell.length_b   1.000
_cell.length_c   1.000
_cell.angle_alpha   90.00
_cell.angle_beta   90.00
_cell.angle_gamma   90.00
#
_symmetry.space_group_name_H-M   'P 1'
#
loop_
_entity.id
_entity.type
_entity.pdbx_description
1 polymer ?
#
loop_
_entity_poly.entity_id
_entity_poly.type
_entity_poly.pdbx_seq_one_letter_code
_entity_poly.pdbx_strand_id
1 'polypeptide(L)'
;MQKKWSFFYAFVAVLWSLSASGQDNTKGDKSPDFFTETQATKKVHLTREQKRRQRLLFKKPNVKHTARYEYYQRMEEVAKEKKRMLRQMAKPQYSDFAYFGHKHKPKKNKPYAMRYCKECGIRH
;
A
#
# COMPACT_ATOMS: atom_id res chain seq x y z
N MET A 1 -43.29 14.41 -29.90
CA MET A 1 -42.73 13.22 -29.20
C MET A 1 -41.60 12.51 -29.95
N GLN A 2 -41.44 12.67 -31.26
CA GLN A 2 -40.42 11.95 -32.07
C GLN A 2 -38.96 12.24 -31.69
N LYS A 3 -38.60 13.47 -31.29
CA LYS A 3 -37.21 13.81 -30.95
C LYS A 3 -36.68 13.07 -29.72
N LYS A 4 -37.53 12.74 -28.75
CA LYS A 4 -37.15 12.01 -27.53
C LYS A 4 -36.75 10.55 -27.82
N TRP A 5 -37.40 9.95 -28.81
CA TRP A 5 -37.08 8.58 -29.23
C TRP A 5 -35.81 8.52 -30.06
N SER A 6 -35.53 9.54 -30.87
CA SER A 6 -34.27 9.66 -31.61
C SER A 6 -33.05 9.71 -30.67
N PHE A 7 -33.13 10.47 -29.57
CA PHE A 7 -32.08 10.47 -28.55
C PHE A 7 -31.93 9.14 -27.82
N PHE A 8 -33.04 8.44 -27.55
CA PHE A 8 -33.00 7.12 -26.93
C PHE A 8 -32.33 6.07 -27.83
N TYR A 9 -32.65 6.04 -29.13
CA TYR A 9 -31.99 5.14 -30.09
C TYR A 9 -30.52 5.47 -30.29
N ALA A 10 -30.16 6.76 -30.32
CA ALA A 10 -28.76 7.17 -30.39
C ALA A 10 -27.97 6.69 -29.16
N PHE A 11 -28.57 6.77 -27.96
CA PHE A 11 -27.93 6.33 -26.73
C PHE A 11 -27.78 4.80 -26.65
N VAL A 12 -28.80 4.06 -27.08
CA VAL A 12 -28.74 2.59 -27.18
C VAL A 12 -27.70 2.13 -28.19
N ALA A 13 -27.59 2.80 -29.34
CA ALA A 13 -26.59 2.49 -30.36
C ALA A 13 -25.15 2.66 -29.82
N VAL A 14 -24.88 3.74 -29.09
CA VAL A 14 -23.56 3.98 -28.46
C VAL A 14 -23.26 2.92 -27.38
N LEU A 15 -24.25 2.55 -26.55
CA LEU A 15 -24.07 1.50 -25.53
C LEU A 15 -23.76 0.13 -26.16
N TRP A 16 -24.39 -0.20 -27.28
CA TRP A 16 -24.14 -1.46 -27.98
C TRP A 16 -22.74 -1.51 -28.63
N SER A 17 -22.24 -0.39 -29.15
CA SER A 17 -20.89 -0.31 -29.71
C SER A 17 -19.79 -0.49 -28.66
N LEU A 18 -20.00 -0.05 -27.41
CA LEU A 18 -19.02 -0.21 -26.33
C LEU A 18 -18.97 -1.64 -25.76
N SER A 19 -20.03 -2.44 -25.91
CA SER A 19 -20.02 -3.85 -25.46
C SER A 19 -19.29 -4.79 -26.42
N ALA A 20 -19.03 -4.39 -27.67
CA ALA A 20 -18.38 -5.22 -28.68
C ALA A 20 -16.84 -5.16 -28.64
N SER A 21 -16.24 -4.17 -27.97
CA SER A 21 -14.77 -3.99 -27.94
C SER A 21 -14.06 -4.80 -26.83
N GLY A 22 -14.62 -5.93 -26.41
CA GLY A 22 -14.18 -6.69 -25.23
C GLY A 22 -13.70 -8.13 -25.46
N GLN A 23 -13.49 -8.57 -26.71
CA GLN A 23 -13.07 -9.96 -26.99
C GLN A 23 -12.05 -10.06 -28.14
N ASP A 24 -10.84 -9.57 -27.93
CA ASP A 24 -9.66 -9.98 -28.71
C ASP A 24 -8.55 -10.44 -27.77
N ASN A 25 -8.73 -11.62 -27.18
CA ASN A 25 -7.66 -12.36 -26.46
C ASN A 25 -7.45 -13.77 -27.04
N THR A 26 -7.78 -14.01 -28.31
CA THR A 26 -7.63 -15.34 -28.95
C THR A 26 -6.27 -15.54 -29.62
N LYS A 27 -5.22 -14.81 -29.21
CA LYS A 27 -3.83 -15.05 -29.63
C LYS A 27 -2.97 -15.75 -28.55
N GLY A 28 -3.59 -16.39 -27.55
CA GLY A 28 -2.89 -16.82 -26.35
C GLY A 28 -2.56 -18.31 -26.20
N ASP A 29 -3.40 -19.22 -26.69
CA ASP A 29 -3.28 -20.63 -26.27
C ASP A 29 -2.67 -21.51 -27.37
N LYS A 30 -1.40 -21.23 -27.72
CA LYS A 30 -0.54 -22.31 -28.19
C LYS A 30 -0.13 -23.11 -26.96
N SER A 31 -0.68 -24.32 -26.81
CA SER A 31 -0.15 -25.30 -25.86
C SER A 31 1.37 -25.42 -26.08
N PRO A 32 2.20 -25.45 -25.02
CA PRO A 32 3.62 -25.67 -25.22
C PRO A 32 3.78 -27.02 -25.94
N ASP A 33 4.47 -27.00 -27.09
CA ASP A 33 4.90 -28.22 -27.75
C ASP A 33 5.60 -29.08 -26.70
N PHE A 34 5.11 -30.31 -26.50
CA PHE A 34 5.78 -31.29 -25.64
C PHE A 34 7.15 -31.57 -26.26
N PHE A 35 8.18 -30.92 -25.75
CA PHE A 35 9.58 -31.28 -26.00
C PHE A 35 9.83 -32.65 -25.38
N THR A 36 9.48 -33.71 -26.09
CA THR A 36 10.01 -35.05 -25.84
C THR A 36 11.40 -35.10 -26.43
N GLU A 37 12.39 -34.75 -25.62
CA GLU A 37 13.68 -35.42 -25.61
C GLU A 37 14.47 -34.98 -24.38
N THR A 38 14.30 -35.72 -23.30
CA THR A 38 15.30 -35.84 -22.24
C THR A 38 16.57 -36.46 -22.83
N GLN A 39 17.32 -35.68 -23.61
CA GLN A 39 18.74 -35.96 -23.79
C GLN A 39 19.38 -35.76 -22.43
N ALA A 40 19.69 -36.87 -21.76
CA ALA A 40 20.39 -36.88 -20.49
C ALA A 40 21.68 -36.06 -20.64
N THR A 41 21.65 -34.84 -20.13
CA THR A 41 22.82 -33.96 -20.12
C THR A 41 23.91 -34.67 -19.35
N LYS A 42 24.95 -35.14 -20.06
CA LYS A 42 26.16 -35.68 -19.41
C LYS A 42 26.65 -34.61 -18.44
N LYS A 43 26.69 -34.94 -17.14
CA LYS A 43 27.13 -34.01 -16.10
C LYS A 43 28.63 -33.78 -16.29
N VAL A 44 28.99 -32.74 -17.03
CA VAL A 44 30.38 -32.32 -17.20
C VAL A 44 30.88 -31.78 -15.86
N HIS A 45 31.93 -32.38 -15.32
CA HIS A 45 32.59 -31.90 -14.11
C HIS A 45 33.35 -30.60 -14.41
N LEU A 46 32.69 -29.47 -14.20
CA LEU A 46 33.28 -28.14 -14.35
C LEU A 46 34.31 -27.88 -13.24
N THR A 47 35.44 -27.29 -13.62
CA THR A 47 36.48 -26.86 -12.67
C THR A 47 35.97 -25.73 -11.76
N ARG A 48 36.63 -25.51 -10.62
CA ARG A 48 36.25 -24.47 -9.65
C ARG A 48 36.20 -23.07 -10.29
N GLU A 49 37.12 -22.79 -11.21
CA GLU A 49 37.19 -21.51 -11.93
C GLU A 49 36.03 -21.34 -12.92
N GLN A 50 35.70 -22.40 -13.68
CA GLN A 50 34.56 -22.41 -14.59
C GLN A 50 33.24 -22.19 -13.84
N LYS A 51 33.06 -22.83 -12.68
CA LYS A 51 31.91 -22.59 -11.79
C LYS A 51 31.85 -21.16 -11.29
N ARG A 52 32.98 -20.54 -10.97
CA ARG A 52 33.04 -19.12 -10.53
C ARG A 52 32.65 -18.17 -11.66
N ARG A 53 33.13 -18.40 -12.88
CA ARG A 53 32.76 -17.61 -14.08
C ARG A 53 31.27 -17.73 -14.39
N GLN A 54 30.70 -18.95 -14.36
CA GLN A 54 29.26 -19.15 -14.54
C GLN A 54 28.45 -18.39 -13.50
N ARG A 55 28.83 -18.45 -12.21
CA ARG A 55 28.12 -17.71 -11.15
C ARG A 55 28.14 -16.19 -11.35
N LEU A 56 29.20 -15.65 -11.92
CA LEU A 56 29.28 -14.22 -12.26
C LEU A 56 28.39 -13.87 -13.46
N LEU A 57 28.35 -14.73 -14.48
CA LEU A 57 27.48 -14.55 -15.66
C LEU A 57 25.98 -14.60 -15.30
N PHE A 58 25.61 -15.46 -14.36
CA PHE A 58 24.22 -15.57 -13.88
C PHE A 58 23.90 -14.65 -12.69
N LYS A 59 24.82 -13.76 -12.31
CA LYS A 59 24.56 -12.82 -11.21
C LYS A 59 23.60 -11.74 -11.69
N LYS A 60 22.35 -11.85 -11.26
CA LYS A 60 21.34 -10.81 -11.54
C LYS A 60 21.76 -9.47 -10.92
N PRO A 61 21.56 -8.34 -11.62
CA PRO A 61 21.84 -7.03 -11.07
C PRO A 61 20.93 -6.77 -9.86
N ASN A 62 21.50 -6.21 -8.79
CA ASN A 62 20.73 -5.82 -7.61
C ASN A 62 20.03 -4.47 -7.90
N VAL A 63 18.86 -4.52 -8.53
CA VAL A 63 18.10 -3.32 -8.88
C VAL A 63 17.23 -2.91 -7.70
N LYS A 64 17.68 -1.90 -6.95
CA LYS A 64 17.01 -1.40 -5.74
C LYS A 64 15.92 -0.35 -6.02
N HIS A 65 15.93 0.25 -7.20
CA HIS A 65 15.10 1.41 -7.56
C HIS A 65 14.17 1.11 -8.76
N THR A 66 13.50 -0.04 -8.74
CA THR A 66 12.41 -0.24 -9.70
C THR A 66 11.14 0.42 -9.18
N ALA A 67 10.24 0.83 -10.07
CA ALA A 67 8.93 1.37 -9.72
C ALA A 67 8.15 0.47 -8.73
N ARG A 68 8.36 -0.86 -8.81
CA ARG A 68 7.78 -1.84 -7.88
C ARG A 68 8.34 -1.68 -6.46
N TYR A 69 9.65 -1.50 -6.32
CA TYR A 69 10.27 -1.28 -5.00
C TYR A 69 9.83 0.05 -4.38
N GLU A 70 9.78 1.12 -5.17
CA GLU A 70 9.33 2.44 -4.71
C GLU A 70 7.85 2.42 -4.28
N TYR A 71 7.02 1.65 -4.95
CA TYR A 71 5.63 1.42 -4.54
C TYR A 71 5.57 0.79 -3.13
N TYR A 72 6.28 -0.32 -2.92
CA TYR A 72 6.27 -0.98 -1.61
C TYR A 72 6.86 -0.10 -0.51
N GLN A 73 7.92 0.65 -0.82
CA GLN A 73 8.52 1.59 0.13
C GLN A 73 7.49 2.65 0.58
N ARG A 74 6.76 3.27 -0.35
CA ARG A 74 5.69 4.22 -0.02
C ARG A 74 4.59 3.58 0.82
N MET A 75 4.19 2.35 0.49
CA MET A 75 3.17 1.62 1.26
C MET A 75 3.63 1.34 2.70
N GLU A 76 4.90 0.99 2.90
CA GLU A 76 5.47 0.77 4.22
C GLU A 76 5.54 2.07 5.04
N GLU A 77 5.93 3.18 4.41
CA GLU A 77 5.99 4.50 5.05
C GLU A 77 4.59 4.93 5.53
N VAL A 78 3.57 4.82 4.66
CA VAL A 78 2.18 5.10 5.01
C VAL A 78 1.69 4.22 6.16
N ALA A 79 2.02 2.92 6.14
CA ALA A 79 1.65 2.00 7.21
C ALA A 79 2.31 2.37 8.56
N LYS A 80 3.59 2.76 8.54
CA LYS A 80 4.35 3.21 9.73
C LYS A 80 3.76 4.50 10.29
N GLU A 81 3.44 5.47 9.44
CA GLU A 81 2.83 6.73 9.84
C GLU A 81 1.45 6.51 10.45
N LYS A 82 0.59 5.71 9.80
CA LYS A 82 -0.74 5.37 10.34
C LYS A 82 -0.62 4.69 11.70
N LYS A 83 0.30 3.75 11.86
CA LYS A 83 0.57 3.10 13.16
C LYS A 83 1.03 4.10 14.23
N ARG A 84 1.88 5.07 13.86
CA ARG A 84 2.34 6.14 14.77
C ARG A 84 1.19 7.06 15.19
N MET A 85 0.32 7.45 14.25
CA MET A 85 -0.86 8.26 14.54
C MET A 85 -1.83 7.53 15.47
N LEU A 86 -2.15 6.26 15.17
CA LEU A 86 -3.01 5.44 16.02
C LEU A 86 -2.45 5.30 17.44
N ARG A 87 -1.12 5.13 17.58
CA ARG A 87 -0.46 5.11 18.90
C ARG A 87 -0.56 6.43 19.65
N GLN A 88 -0.55 7.57 18.95
CA GLN A 88 -0.71 8.88 19.58
C GLN A 88 -2.16 9.12 19.99
N MET A 89 -3.13 8.75 19.15
CA MET A 89 -4.56 8.87 19.42
C MET A 89 -5.03 7.93 20.54
N ALA A 90 -4.42 6.74 20.65
CA ALA A 90 -4.72 5.79 21.72
C ALA A 90 -4.21 6.25 23.09
N LYS A 91 -3.31 7.25 23.16
CA LYS A 91 -2.89 7.79 24.45
C LYS A 91 -4.08 8.54 25.06
N PRO A 92 -4.35 8.36 26.37
CA PRO A 92 -5.36 9.17 27.02
C PRO A 92 -4.97 10.65 26.87
N GLN A 93 -5.95 11.48 26.55
CA GLN A 93 -5.74 12.92 26.41
C GLN A 93 -5.10 13.50 27.68
N TYR A 94 -5.49 12.98 28.86
CA TYR A 94 -4.92 13.31 30.16
C TYR A 94 -4.77 12.04 31.02
N SER A 95 -3.59 11.82 31.60
CA SER A 95 -3.32 10.68 32.50
C SER A 95 -3.73 10.94 33.95
N ASP A 96 -3.77 12.21 34.36
CA ASP A 96 -3.95 12.61 35.76
C ASP A 96 -5.40 13.02 36.03
N PHE A 97 -6.02 12.44 37.05
CA PHE A 97 -7.40 12.74 37.42
C PHE A 97 -7.65 14.19 37.83
N ALA A 98 -6.62 14.86 38.35
CA ALA A 98 -6.68 16.28 38.70
C ALA A 98 -6.82 17.21 37.48
N TYR A 99 -6.79 16.68 36.26
CA TYR A 99 -6.75 17.43 35.02
C TYR A 99 -8.06 17.35 34.21
N PHE A 100 -8.94 16.39 34.49
CA PHE A 100 -10.13 16.14 33.66
C PHE A 100 -10.94 17.43 33.41
N GLY A 101 -11.00 17.84 32.13
CA GLY A 101 -11.72 19.03 31.68
C GLY A 101 -10.85 20.20 31.21
N HIS A 102 -9.54 20.21 31.46
CA HIS A 102 -8.66 21.29 31.01
C HIS A 102 -8.05 21.03 29.64
N LYS A 103 -7.71 22.08 28.87
CA LYS A 103 -6.83 21.93 27.69
C LYS A 103 -5.34 21.94 28.07
N HIS A 104 -4.99 22.76 29.06
CA HIS A 104 -3.63 22.97 29.58
C HIS A 104 -3.53 22.70 31.08
N LYS A 105 -2.35 22.30 31.55
CA LYS A 105 -2.12 22.01 32.96
C LYS A 105 -2.41 23.23 33.83
N PRO A 106 -3.33 23.12 34.80
CA PRO A 106 -3.54 24.20 35.75
C PRO A 106 -2.24 24.58 36.46
N LYS A 107 -2.04 25.88 36.67
CA LYS A 107 -0.86 26.40 37.38
C LYS A 107 -0.89 25.91 38.83
N LYS A 108 0.14 25.20 39.26
CA LYS A 108 0.29 24.74 40.65
C LYS A 108 0.54 25.95 41.57
N ASN A 109 -0.39 26.22 42.48
CA ASN A 109 -0.21 27.25 43.50
C ASN A 109 0.17 26.63 44.86
N LYS A 110 0.70 27.44 45.78
CA LYS A 110 0.90 27.04 47.18
C LYS A 110 -0.48 26.85 47.85
N PRO A 111 -0.59 26.05 48.94
CA PRO A 111 -1.88 25.73 49.56
C PRO A 111 -2.74 26.95 49.92
N TYR A 112 -2.12 28.05 50.37
CA TYR A 112 -2.82 29.28 50.73
C TYR A 112 -3.19 30.19 49.55
N ALA A 113 -2.68 29.90 48.34
CA ALA A 113 -2.84 30.73 47.15
C ALA A 113 -3.64 30.04 46.03
N MET A 114 -4.23 28.86 46.30
CA MET A 114 -4.99 28.12 45.30
C MET A 114 -6.23 28.88 44.85
N ARG A 115 -6.46 28.96 43.53
CA ARG A 115 -7.62 29.64 42.94
C ARG A 115 -8.59 28.63 42.38
N TYR A 116 -9.87 28.97 42.38
CA TYR A 116 -10.91 28.14 41.80
C TYR A 116 -10.82 28.15 40.27
N CYS A 117 -10.85 26.98 39.66
CA CYS A 117 -10.73 26.86 38.22
C CYS A 117 -12.11 26.76 37.57
N LYS A 118 -12.36 27.57 36.54
CA LYS A 118 -13.68 27.68 35.89
C LYS A 118 -14.06 26.46 35.04
N GLU A 119 -13.08 25.67 34.59
CA GLU A 119 -13.35 24.55 33.66
C GLU A 119 -13.60 23.22 34.39
N CYS A 120 -12.91 22.95 35.51
CA CYS A 120 -13.06 21.70 36.27
C CYS A 120 -13.79 21.84 37.61
N GLY A 121 -14.00 23.07 38.10
CA GLY A 121 -14.66 23.31 39.38
C GLY A 121 -13.87 22.88 40.63
N ILE A 122 -12.55 22.68 40.52
CA ILE A 122 -11.65 22.33 41.63
C ILE A 122 -10.65 23.49 41.83
N ARG A 123 -10.07 23.60 43.04
CA ARG A 123 -8.97 24.56 43.32
C ARG A 123 -7.63 23.99 42.87
N HIS A 124 -6.82 24.80 42.18
CA HIS A 124 -5.46 24.47 41.74
C HIS A 124 -4.42 25.51 42.19
#